data_AF-A0A6C0JP19-F1
#
_entry.id   AF-A0A6C0JP19-F1
#
_cell.length_a   1.000
_cell.length_b   1.000
_cell.length_c   1.000
_cell.angle_alpha   90.00
_cell.angle_beta   90.00
_cell.angle_gamma   90.00
#
_symmetry.space_group_name_H-M   'P 1'
#
loop_
_entity.id
_entity.type
_entity.pdbx_description
1 polymer ?
#
loop_
_entity_poly.entity_id
_entity_poly.type
_entity_poly.pdbx_seq_one_letter_code
_entity_poly.pdbx_strand_id
1 'polypeptide(L)'
;MNKSEQRFLTLVRSNSMRSFLAAHRVLDDISTPVLVIAASELASRARYLFITDTPEKADNANQIASQIVGVLRSRKEDVSALNAKLDSNAIMF
;
A
#
# COMPACT_ATOMS: atom_id res chain seq x y z
N MET A 1 10.43 0.78 15.58
CA MET A 1 9.38 0.00 14.92
C MET A 1 8.90 -1.09 15.85
N ASN A 2 7.62 -1.08 16.23
CA ASN A 2 7.03 -2.01 17.19
C ASN A 2 6.60 -3.35 16.52
N LYS A 3 6.19 -4.33 17.32
CA LYS A 3 5.78 -5.67 16.84
C LYS A 3 4.58 -5.62 15.89
N SER A 4 3.64 -4.70 16.12
CA SER A 4 2.45 -4.53 15.27
C SER A 4 2.82 -3.95 13.90
N GLU A 5 3.73 -2.98 13.85
CA GLU A 5 4.27 -2.39 12.62
C GLU A 5 5.05 -3.42 11.79
N GLN A 6 5.89 -4.24 12.45
CA GLN A 6 6.58 -5.35 11.78
C GLN A 6 5.58 -6.34 11.17
N ARG A 7 4.55 -6.74 11.94
CA ARG A 7 3.52 -7.66 11.46
C ARG A 7 2.74 -7.06 10.29
N PHE A 8 2.36 -5.79 10.39
CA PHE A 8 1.69 -5.06 9.31
C PHE A 8 2.52 -5.09 8.03
N LEU A 9 3.79 -4.70 8.09
CA LEU A 9 4.70 -4.69 6.95
C LEU A 9 4.84 -6.08 6.31
N THR A 10 4.97 -7.13 7.11
CA THR A 10 5.03 -8.51 6.61
C THR A 10 3.75 -8.89 5.86
N LEU A 11 2.58 -8.52 6.39
CA LEU A 11 1.30 -8.82 5.77
C LEU A 11 1.12 -8.07 4.45
N VAL A 12 1.37 -6.77 4.40
CA VAL A 12 1.21 -5.99 3.14
C VAL A 12 2.23 -6.41 2.07
N ARG A 13 3.45 -6.79 2.46
CA ARG A 13 4.47 -7.26 1.52
C ARG A 13 4.16 -8.59 0.85
N SER A 14 3.26 -9.40 1.43
CA SER A 14 2.80 -10.63 0.78
C SER A 14 1.97 -10.37 -0.48
N ASN A 15 1.53 -9.12 -0.71
CA ASN A 15 0.78 -8.68 -1.89
C ASN A 15 -0.43 -9.56 -2.22
N SER A 16 -1.14 -9.98 -1.17
CA SER A 16 -2.34 -10.80 -1.26
C SER A 16 -3.48 -10.10 -0.56
N MET A 17 -4.65 -10.06 -1.20
CA MET A 17 -5.83 -9.44 -0.60
C MET A 17 -6.26 -10.10 0.70
N ARG A 18 -6.06 -11.42 0.82
CA ARG A 18 -6.30 -12.15 2.06
C ARG A 18 -5.42 -11.62 3.21
N SER A 19 -4.13 -11.44 2.95
CA SER A 19 -3.20 -10.91 3.95
C SER A 19 -3.47 -9.44 4.26
N PHE A 20 -3.91 -8.67 3.26
CA PHE A 20 -4.28 -7.27 3.48
C PHE A 20 -5.51 -7.13 4.37
N LEU A 21 -6.53 -7.99 4.26
CA LEU A 21 -7.66 -7.98 5.20
C LEU A 21 -7.22 -8.18 6.65
N ALA A 22 -6.17 -8.98 6.88
CA ALA A 22 -5.57 -9.12 8.21
C ALA A 22 -4.77 -7.87 8.63
N ALA A 23 -4.05 -7.23 7.70
CA ALA A 23 -3.31 -5.99 7.94
C ALA A 23 -4.25 -4.80 8.21
N HIS A 24 -5.40 -4.77 7.56
CA HIS A 24 -6.39 -3.71 7.68
C HIS A 24 -6.93 -3.58 9.11
N ARG A 25 -7.04 -4.70 9.83
CA ARG A 25 -7.51 -4.73 11.23
C ARG A 25 -6.60 -4.01 12.22
N VAL A 26 -5.36 -3.72 11.83
CA VAL A 26 -4.38 -3.05 12.69
C VAL A 26 -3.93 -1.70 12.12
N LEU A 27 -4.50 -1.23 11.00
CA LEU A 27 -4.08 0.00 10.31
C LEU A 27 -4.08 1.23 11.21
N ASP A 28 -5.11 1.35 12.05
CA ASP A 28 -5.27 2.49 12.97
C ASP A 28 -4.17 2.55 14.04
N ASP A 29 -3.58 1.40 14.39
CA ASP A 29 -2.49 1.30 15.37
C ASP A 29 -1.09 1.53 14.75
N ILE A 30 -1.01 1.62 13.42
CA ILE A 30 0.27 1.81 12.71
C ILE A 30 0.59 3.30 12.64
N SER A 31 1.85 3.65 12.92
CA SER A 31 2.30 5.04 12.83
C SER A 31 2.26 5.57 11.40
N THR A 32 1.99 6.88 11.25
CA THR A 32 2.00 7.57 9.95
C THR A 32 3.26 7.27 9.12
N PRO A 33 4.50 7.35 9.67
CA PRO A 33 5.71 7.09 8.89
C PRO A 33 5.74 5.69 8.27
N VAL A 34 5.27 4.67 9.00
CA VAL A 34 5.24 3.29 8.51
C VAL A 34 4.20 3.13 7.39
N LEU A 35 3.03 3.78 7.52
CA LEU A 35 2.01 3.79 6.47
C LEU A 35 2.51 4.46 5.19
N VAL A 36 3.20 5.61 5.29
CA VAL A 36 3.79 6.31 4.15
C VAL A 36 4.83 5.43 3.42
N ILE A 37 5.72 4.78 4.18
CA ILE A 37 6.72 3.86 3.62
C ILE A 37 6.03 2.69 2.90
N ALA A 38 5.03 2.07 3.52
CA ALA A 38 4.32 0.92 2.95
C ALA A 38 3.58 1.30 1.66
N ALA A 39 2.82 2.40 1.65
CA ALA A 39 2.12 2.87 0.45
C ALA A 39 3.09 3.18 -0.70
N SER A 40 4.21 3.84 -0.42
CA SER A 40 5.23 4.15 -1.43
C SER A 40 5.90 2.89 -2.00
N GLU A 41 6.23 1.91 -1.13
CA GLU A 41 6.79 0.61 -1.54
C GLU A 41 5.81 -0.12 -2.46
N LEU A 42 4.53 -0.19 -2.09
CA LEU A 42 3.49 -0.88 -2.85
C LEU A 42 3.19 -0.20 -4.19
N ALA A 43 3.05 1.12 -4.22
CA ALA A 43 2.84 1.87 -5.48
C ALA A 43 4.01 1.64 -6.46
N SER A 44 5.25 1.62 -5.95
CA SER A 44 6.43 1.35 -6.78
C SER A 44 6.48 -0.11 -7.24
N ARG A 45 6.12 -1.04 -6.36
CA ARG A 45 6.05 -2.47 -6.66
C ARG A 45 4.95 -2.79 -7.68
N ALA A 46 3.81 -2.11 -7.64
CA ALA A 46 2.73 -2.29 -8.62
C ALA A 46 3.23 -2.06 -10.04
N ARG A 47 3.95 -0.96 -10.28
CA ARG A 47 4.57 -0.66 -11.57
C ARG A 47 5.58 -1.71 -12.00
N TYR A 48 6.42 -2.18 -11.09
CA TYR A 48 7.38 -3.24 -11.39
C TYR A 48 6.69 -4.55 -11.77
N LEU A 49 5.71 -5.00 -10.97
CA LEU A 49 4.97 -6.23 -11.20
C LEU A 49 4.17 -6.22 -12.50
N PHE A 50 3.68 -5.06 -12.93
CA PHE A 50 3.03 -4.93 -14.23
C PHE A 50 3.98 -5.23 -15.39
N ILE A 51 5.25 -4.84 -15.27
CA ILE A 51 6.27 -5.06 -16.29
C ILE A 51 6.80 -6.50 -16.25
N THR A 52 6.98 -7.07 -15.05
CA THR A 52 7.78 -8.29 -14.87
C THR A 52 6.99 -9.53 -14.46
N ASP A 53 5.72 -9.39 -14.10
CA ASP A 53 4.90 -10.48 -13.55
C ASP A 53 3.49 -10.47 -14.18
N THR A 54 2.44 -10.25 -13.38
CA THR A 54 1.05 -10.34 -13.83
C THR A 54 0.29 -9.04 -13.51
N PRO A 55 -0.62 -8.59 -14.40
CA PRO A 55 -1.47 -7.43 -14.14
C PRO A 55 -2.26 -7.56 -12.84
N GLU A 56 -2.73 -8.76 -12.49
CA GLU A 56 -3.46 -9.00 -11.24
C GLU A 56 -2.62 -8.69 -9.99
N LYS A 57 -1.35 -9.10 -9.96
CA LYS A 57 -0.46 -8.78 -8.83
C LYS A 57 -0.12 -7.29 -8.76
N ALA A 58 0.00 -6.63 -9.92
CA ALA A 58 0.21 -5.20 -10.00
C ALA A 58 -1.00 -4.44 -9.43
N ASP A 59 -2.21 -4.82 -9.86
CA ASP A 59 -3.45 -4.22 -9.38
C ASP A 59 -3.63 -4.43 -7.87
N ASN A 60 -3.39 -5.65 -7.36
CA ASN A 60 -3.41 -5.92 -5.93
C ASN A 60 -2.49 -4.97 -5.13
N ALA A 61 -1.25 -4.75 -5.60
CA ALA A 61 -0.33 -3.83 -4.93
C ALA A 61 -0.85 -2.39 -4.93
N ASN A 62 -1.45 -1.96 -6.04
CA ASN A 62 -2.00 -0.62 -6.20
C ASN A 62 -3.26 -0.39 -5.36
N GLN A 63 -4.14 -1.40 -5.27
CA GLN A 63 -5.33 -1.36 -4.41
C GLN A 63 -4.94 -1.28 -2.93
N ILE A 64 -3.99 -2.10 -2.47
CA ILE A 64 -3.48 -2.05 -1.09
C ILE A 64 -2.92 -0.64 -0.79
N ALA A 65 -2.09 -0.10 -1.69
CA ALA A 65 -1.53 1.23 -1.53
C ALA A 65 -2.61 2.32 -1.46
N SER A 66 -3.65 2.23 -2.29
CA SER A 66 -4.78 3.16 -2.31
C SER A 66 -5.55 3.14 -0.98
N GLN A 67 -5.76 1.97 -0.38
CA GLN A 67 -6.41 1.83 0.91
C GLN A 67 -5.58 2.47 2.04
N ILE A 68 -4.25 2.26 2.03
CA ILE A 68 -3.35 2.92 2.99
C ILE A 68 -3.39 4.45 2.81
N VAL A 69 -3.41 4.95 1.58
CA VAL A 69 -3.57 6.38 1.30
C VAL A 69 -4.90 6.91 1.82
N GLY A 70 -5.99 6.14 1.73
CA GLY A 70 -7.28 6.47 2.35
C GLY A 70 -7.16 6.72 3.86
N VAL A 71 -6.41 5.89 4.57
CA VAL A 71 -6.13 6.06 6.01
C VAL A 71 -5.25 7.28 6.28
N LEU A 72 -4.21 7.51 5.49
CA LEU A 72 -3.38 8.71 5.63
C LEU A 72 -4.19 10.00 5.43
N ARG A 73 -5.12 10.01 4.46
CA ARG A 73 -6.05 11.13 4.24
C ARG A 73 -6.98 11.36 5.42
N SER A 74 -7.53 10.30 6.03
CA SER A 74 -8.39 10.46 7.21
C SER A 74 -7.62 11.04 8.41
N ARG A 75 -6.30 10.83 8.46
CA ARG A 75 -5.36 11.45 9.40
C ARG A 75 -4.91 12.86 9.02
N LYS A 76 -5.43 13.42 7.92
CA LYS A 76 -5.07 14.75 7.38
C LYS A 76 -3.60 14.87 6.94
N GLU A 77 -2.99 13.76 6.56
CA GLU A 77 -1.63 13.75 6.00
C GLU A 77 -1.64 14.23 4.54
N ASP A 78 -0.56 14.88 4.10
CA ASP A 78 -0.36 15.18 2.69
C ASP A 78 0.03 13.91 1.93
N VAL A 79 -0.86 13.47 1.06
CA VAL A 79 -0.70 12.27 0.23
C VAL A 79 -0.59 12.59 -1.26
N SER A 80 -0.42 13.85 -1.64
CA SER A 80 -0.40 14.30 -3.04
C SER A 80 0.57 13.50 -3.91
N ALA A 81 1.81 13.32 -3.44
CA ALA A 81 2.83 12.55 -4.14
C ALA A 81 2.50 11.06 -4.25
N LEU A 82 1.80 10.48 -3.26
CA LEU A 82 1.37 9.09 -3.29
C LEU A 82 0.22 8.89 -4.28
N ASN A 83 -0.79 9.77 -4.25
CA ASN A 83 -1.90 9.75 -5.21
C ASN A 83 -1.39 9.87 -6.65
N ALA A 84 -0.47 10.81 -6.92
CA ALA A 84 0.08 10.96 -8.27
C ALA A 84 0.74 9.68 -8.80
N LYS A 85 1.41 8.90 -7.92
CA LYS A 85 1.97 7.59 -8.30
C LYS A 85 0.87 6.56 -8.57
N LEU A 86 -0.15 6.50 -7.73
CA LEU A 86 -1.27 5.55 -7.88
C LEU A 86 -2.10 5.83 -9.13
N ASP A 87 -2.37 7.11 -9.42
CA ASP A 87 -3.08 7.54 -10.62
C ASP A 87 -2.27 7.22 -11.88
N SER A 88 -0.94 7.45 -11.84
CA SER A 88 -0.05 7.06 -12.94
C SER A 88 -0.05 5.55 -13.18
N ASN A 89 -0.18 4.73 -12.14
CA ASN A 89 -0.29 3.29 -12.27
C ASN A 89 -1.65 2.86 -12.83
N ALA A 90 -2.74 3.51 -12.40
CA ALA A 90 -4.11 3.21 -12.84
C ALA A 90 -4.33 3.47 -14.35
N ILE A 91 -3.53 4.32 -14.97
CA ILE A 91 -3.53 4.52 -16.43
C ILE A 91 -2.87 3.34 -17.17
N MET A 92 -1.97 2.60 -16.50
CA MET A 92 -1.23 1.48 -17.11
C MET A 92 -1.99 0.15 -17.03
N PHE A 93 -2.83 -0.03 -15.99
CA PHE A 93 -3.58 -1.26 -15.73
C PHE A 93 -4.93 -1.24 -16.44
#